data_AF-A0A349DG29-F1
#
_entry.id   AF-A0A349DG29-F1
#
_cell.length_a   1.000
_cell.length_b   1.000
_cell.length_c   1.000
_cell.angle_alpha   90.00
_cell.angle_beta   90.00
_cell.angle_gamma   90.00
#
_symmetry.space_group_name_H-M   'P 1'
#
loop_
_entity.id
_entity.type
_entity.pdbx_description
1 polymer ?
#
loop_
_entity_poly.entity_id
_entity_poly.type
_entity_poly.pdbx_seq_one_letter_code
_entity_poly.pdbx_strand_id
1 'polypeptide(L)' 'MRLRKKPVLCNYYVTYRCNARCGFCDIWERPSPYVTLENAHKNMQDLRRLGVKVIDFT' A
#
# COMPACT_ATOMS: atom_id res chain seq x y z
N MET A 1 15.43 -9.49 12.79
CA MET A 1 14.96 -8.15 13.23
C MET A 1 13.70 -8.32 14.06
N ARG A 2 13.68 -7.93 15.35
CA ARG A 2 12.51 -8.09 16.23
C ARG A 2 11.69 -6.80 16.24
N LEU A 3 10.49 -6.81 15.67
CA LEU A 3 9.56 -5.68 15.72
C LEU A 3 9.13 -5.45 17.18
N ARG A 4 9.51 -4.31 17.77
CA ARG A 4 9.09 -3.94 19.14
C ARG A 4 7.63 -3.47 19.20
N LYS A 5 7.10 -2.92 18.10
CA LYS A 5 5.70 -2.54 17.92
C LYS A 5 5.21 -3.14 16.60
N LYS A 6 4.02 -3.76 16.64
CA LYS A 6 3.39 -4.30 15.42
C LYS A 6 2.68 -3.15 14.70
N PRO A 7 2.83 -3.02 13.37
CA PRO A 7 2.05 -2.05 12.61
C PRO A 7 0.56 -2.39 12.71
N VAL A 8 -0.28 -1.38 12.95
CA VAL A 8 -1.74 -1.56 13.06
C VAL A 8 -2.44 -1.18 11.75
N LEU A 9 -1.91 -0.17 11.04
CA LEU A 9 -2.45 0.36 9.80
C LEU A 9 -1.44 0.18 8.66
N CYS A 10 -1.94 -0.11 7.46
CA CYS A 10 -1.17 -0.11 6.21
C CYS A 10 -1.92 0.70 5.15
N ASN A 11 -1.27 1.74 4.60
CA ASN A 11 -1.72 2.40 3.38
C ASN A 11 -1.17 1.61 2.20
N TYR A 12 -2.07 0.98 1.46
CA TYR A 12 -1.78 0.05 0.39
C TYR A 12 -2.02 0.74 -0.95
N TYR A 13 -0.96 1.29 -1.53
CA TYR A 13 -1.02 1.92 -2.84
C TYR A 13 -1.22 0.87 -3.93
N VAL A 14 -2.40 0.85 -4.53
CA VAL A 14 -2.75 -0.06 -5.63
C VAL A 14 -2.13 0.44 -6.93
N THR A 15 -2.10 1.76 -7.09
CA THR A 15 -1.46 2.48 -8.21
C THR A 15 -1.18 3.92 -7.79
N TYR A 16 -0.23 4.56 -8.44
CA TYR A 16 -0.04 6.02 -8.36
C TYR A 16 -0.77 6.76 -9.48
N ARG A 17 -1.36 6.05 -10.46
CA ARG A 17 -2.12 6.68 -11.53
C ARG A 17 -3.38 7.32 -10.96
N CYS A 18 -3.53 8.61 -11.22
CA CYS A 18 -4.71 9.38 -10.82
C CYS A 18 -5.25 10.14 -12.02
N ASN A 19 -6.57 10.34 -12.07
CA ASN A 19 -7.23 11.21 -13.04
C ASN A 19 -7.19 12.69 -12.62
N ALA A 20 -6.80 13.00 -11.39
CA ALA A 20 -6.56 14.34 -10.90
C ALA A 20 -5.07 14.70 -10.97
N ARG A 21 -4.78 16.00 -11.09
CA ARG A 21 -3.42 16.57 -11.08
C ARG A 21 -3.35 17.70 -10.06
N CYS A 22 -3.50 17.34 -8.80
CA CYS A 22 -3.50 18.29 -7.70
C CYS A 22 -2.12 18.97 -7.59
N GLY A 23 -2.08 20.31 -7.54
CA GLY A 23 -0.82 21.06 -7.48
C GLY A 23 0.04 20.83 -6.22
N PHE A 24 -0.51 20.16 -5.20
CA PHE A 24 0.20 19.80 -3.97
C PHE A 24 0.66 18.33 -3.93
N CYS A 25 0.26 17.50 -4.90
CA CYS A 25 0.51 16.05 -4.89
C CYS A 25 1.50 15.67 -5.99
N ASP A 26 2.58 14.99 -5.61
CA ASP A 26 3.65 14.54 -6.51
C ASP A 26 3.56 13.03 -6.82
N ILE A 27 2.55 12.32 -6.31
CA ILE A 27 2.44 10.86 -6.42
C ILE A 27 2.20 10.42 -7.87
N TRP A 28 1.32 11.11 -8.59
CA TRP A 28 0.93 10.75 -9.97
C TRP A 28 2.07 10.91 -10.99
N GLU A 29 3.09 11.71 -10.65
CA GLU A 29 4.29 11.92 -11.48
C GLU A 29 5.27 10.75 -11.39
N ARG A 30 5.14 9.90 -10.37
CA ARG A 30 6.05 8.79 -10.12
C ARG A 30 5.68 7.57 -10.98
N PRO A 31 6.67 6.75 -11.40
CA PRO A 31 6.39 5.49 -12.07
C PRO A 31 5.46 4.60 -11.23
N SER A 32 4.31 4.23 -11.79
CA SER A 32 3.35 3.34 -11.13
C SER A 32 3.38 1.95 -11.77
N PRO A 33 4.09 0.97 -11.20
CA PRO A 33 3.81 -0.41 -11.53
C PRO A 33 2.37 -0.76 -11.10
N TYR A 34 1.71 -1.63 -11.85
CA TYR A 34 0.44 -2.19 -11.42
C TYR A 34 0.68 -3.31 -10.42
N VAL A 35 -0.07 -3.31 -9.33
CA VAL A 35 -0.16 -4.50 -8.49
C VAL A 35 -0.90 -5.61 -9.25
N THR A 36 -0.40 -6.84 -9.18
CA THR A 36 -1.14 -8.01 -9.67
C THR A 36 -2.00 -8.58 -8.54
N LEU A 37 -3.05 -9.34 -8.87
CA LEU A 37 -3.91 -9.94 -7.86
C LEU A 37 -3.15 -10.96 -6.99
N GLU A 38 -2.18 -11.67 -7.57
CA GLU A 38 -1.32 -12.62 -6.87
C GLU A 38 -0.47 -11.91 -5.83
N ASN A 39 0.15 -10.79 -6.22
CA ASN A 39 0.94 -9.96 -5.31
C ASN A 39 0.07 -9.34 -4.21
N ALA A 40 -1.11 -8.84 -4.58
CA ALA A 40 -2.07 -8.30 -3.61
C ALA A 40 -2.46 -9.35 -2.58
N HIS A 41 -2.86 -10.54 -3.03
CA HIS A 41 -3.24 -11.64 -2.15
C HIS A 41 -2.11 -12.03 -1.20
N LYS A 42 -0.89 -12.22 -1.72
CA LYS A 42 0.29 -12.54 -0.91
C LYS A 42 0.56 -11.44 0.12
N ASN A 43 0.51 -10.17 -0.29
CA ASN A 43 0.73 -9.04 0.61
C ASN A 43 -0.30 -9.01 1.74
N MET A 44 -1.58 -9.29 1.49
CA MET A 44 -2.60 -9.36 2.54
C MET A 44 -2.30 -10.44 3.59
N GLN A 45 -1.84 -11.62 3.16
CA GLN A 45 -1.42 -12.69 4.07
C GLN A 45 -0.24 -12.25 4.93
N ASP A 46 0.77 -11.62 4.33
CA ASP A 46 1.97 -11.18 5.02
C ASP A 46 1.68 -10.02 5.99
N LEU A 47 0.85 -9.05 5.60
CA LEU A 47 0.40 -7.95 6.48
C LEU A 47 -0.35 -8.49 7.71
N ARG A 48 -1.22 -9.50 7.54
CA ARG A 48 -1.90 -10.17 8.66
C ARG A 48 -0.91 -10.85 9.60
N ARG A 49 0.12 -11.53 9.08
CA ARG A 49 1.18 -12.17 9.89
C ARG A 49 2.01 -11.13 10.66
N LEU A 50 2.23 -9.95 10.06
CA LEU A 50 2.90 -8.82 10.70
C LEU A 50 2.06 -8.16 11.80
N GLY A 51 0.76 -8.42 11.83
CA GLY A 51 -0.17 -7.93 12.86
C GLY A 51 -0.97 -6.69 12.45
N VAL A 52 -0.94 -6.31 11.17
CA VAL A 52 -1.78 -5.24 10.63
C VAL A 52 -3.26 -5.58 10.83
N LYS A 53 -4.04 -4.57 11.20
CA LYS A 53 -5.46 -4.68 11.53
C LYS A 53 -6.34 -3.90 10.57
N VAL A 54 -5.83 -2.80 10.02
CA VAL A 54 -6.55 -1.94 9.09
C VAL A 54 -5.70 -1.74 7.85
N ILE A 55 -6.34 -1.86 6.69
CA ILE A 55 -5.71 -1.61 5.40
C ILE A 55 -6.55 -0.54 4.72
N ASP A 56 -5.89 0.54 4.34
CA ASP A 56 -6.47 1.62 3.54
C ASP A 56 -5.96 1.45 2.11
N PHE A 57 -6.87 1.31 1.14
CA PHE A 57 -6.50 1.18 -0.26
C PHE A 57 -6.40 2.57 -0.87
N THR A 58 -5.19 2.91 -1.32
CA THR A 58 -4.85 4.23 -1.87
C THR A 58 -4.51 4.14 -3.35
#